data_AF-A0A7V4P085-F1
#
_entry.id   AF-A0A7V4P085-F1
#
_cell.length_a   1.000
_cell.length_b   1.000
_cell.length_c   1.000
_cell.angle_alpha   90.00
_cell.angle_beta   90.00
_cell.angle_gamma   90.00
#
_symmetry.space_group_name_H-M   'P 1'
#
loop_
_entity.id
_entity.type
_entity.pdbx_description
1 polymer ?
#
loop_
_entity_poly.entity_id
_entity_poly.type
_entity_poly.pdbx_seq_one_letter_code
_entity_poly.pdbx_strand_id
1 'polypeptide(L)'
;MPEQNAKAPHLPAGTRVRVITPGDPPPWSEWDDDGGRTGGSVKKRMQQMFFRGDRKISAEVVFIGSEAERDELRRKGRVKVRLREAAGTIITITADAHNLKKA
;
A
#
# COMPACT_ATOMS: atom_id res chain seq x y z
N MET A 1 -4.61 -8.51 28.15
CA MET A 1 -4.52 -8.65 26.69
C MET A 1 -3.17 -8.07 26.28
N PRO A 2 -2.17 -8.86 25.85
CA PRO A 2 -0.87 -8.30 25.50
C PRO A 2 -1.00 -7.55 24.18
N GLU A 3 -0.94 -6.23 24.29
CA GLU A 3 -0.70 -5.28 23.20
C GLU A 3 0.66 -5.64 22.60
N GLN A 4 0.66 -6.46 21.55
CA GLN A 4 1.86 -6.68 20.75
C GLN A 4 2.17 -5.36 20.05
N ASN A 5 3.00 -4.56 20.71
CA ASN A 5 3.75 -3.47 20.11
C ASN A 5 4.78 -4.08 19.13
N ALA A 6 4.27 -4.79 18.12
CA ALA A 6 5.07 -5.26 17.01
C ALA A 6 5.52 -3.99 16.31
N LYS A 7 6.82 -3.71 16.36
CA LYS A 7 7.42 -2.63 15.59
C LYS A 7 7.09 -2.90 14.11
N ALA A 8 6.46 -1.94 13.43
CA ALA A 8 6.20 -2.05 12.00
C ALA A 8 7.47 -2.47 11.26
N PRO A 9 7.41 -3.48 10.37
CA PRO A 9 8.58 -3.96 9.65
C PRO A 9 9.19 -2.77 8.90
N HIS A 10 10.50 -2.58 9.03
CA HIS A 10 11.19 -1.50 8.33
C HIS A 10 11.26 -1.85 6.84
N LEU A 11 10.35 -1.28 6.05
CA LEU A 11 10.28 -1.43 4.61
C LEU A 11 10.82 -0.13 3.97
N PRO A 12 12.09 -0.11 3.53
CA PRO A 12 12.64 1.07 2.87
C PRO A 12 11.94 1.34 1.53
N ALA A 13 11.95 2.60 1.10
CA ALA A 13 11.43 2.97 -0.21
C ALA A 13 12.12 2.17 -1.33
N GLY A 14 11.38 1.83 -2.38
CA GLY A 14 11.84 0.95 -3.46
C GLY A 14 11.73 -0.55 -3.14
N THR A 15 11.36 -0.93 -1.91
CA THR A 15 11.15 -2.34 -1.57
C THR A 15 9.90 -2.86 -2.26
N ARG A 16 10.04 -3.93 -3.05
CA ARG A 16 8.89 -4.66 -3.59
C ARG A 16 8.21 -5.46 -2.48
N VAL A 17 6.90 -5.36 -2.41
CA VAL A 17 6.11 -5.96 -1.33
C VAL A 17 4.93 -6.78 -1.85
N ARG A 18 4.47 -7.71 -1.02
CA ARG A 18 3.24 -8.49 -1.22
C ARG A 18 2.46 -8.53 0.08
N VAL A 19 1.15 -8.70 -0.05
CA VAL A 19 0.25 -8.89 1.08
C VAL A 19 0.52 -10.26 1.73
N ILE A 20 0.57 -10.29 3.06
CA ILE A 20 0.77 -11.52 3.86
C ILE A 20 -0.54 -12.28 3.98
N THR A 21 -1.59 -11.59 4.44
CA THR A 21 -2.94 -12.10 4.64
C THR A 21 -3.88 -11.42 3.65
N PRO A 22 -4.23 -12.11 2.54
CA PRO A 22 -5.19 -11.58 1.58
C PRO A 22 -6.55 -11.28 2.21
N GLY A 23 -7.19 -10.21 1.76
CA GLY A 23 -8.50 -9.79 2.25
C GLY A 23 -9.06 -8.62 1.45
N ASP A 24 -10.14 -8.02 1.97
CA ASP A 24 -10.65 -6.77 1.43
C ASP A 24 -9.81 -5.57 1.92
N PRO A 25 -9.76 -4.47 1.14
CA PRO A 25 -9.07 -3.26 1.55
C PRO A 25 -9.65 -2.74 2.88
N PRO A 26 -8.80 -2.35 3.85
CA PRO A 26 -9.26 -1.67 5.06
C PRO A 26 -10.01 -0.37 4.71
N PRO A 27 -11.00 0.07 5.52
CA PRO A 27 -11.82 1.23 5.22
C PRO A 27 -11.04 2.56 5.18
N TRP A 28 -9.85 2.60 5.79
CA TRP A 28 -8.94 3.74 5.78
C TRP A 28 -7.91 3.68 4.64
N SER A 29 -7.88 2.59 3.86
CA SER A 29 -6.98 2.45 2.72
C SER A 29 -7.52 3.31 1.58
N GLU A 30 -6.79 4.38 1.27
CA GLU A 30 -7.13 5.30 0.20
C GLU A 30 -6.06 5.26 -0.89
N TRP A 31 -6.44 5.67 -2.10
CA TRP A 31 -5.51 5.93 -3.18
C TRP A 31 -5.23 7.43 -3.28
N ASP A 32 -4.00 7.78 -3.65
CA ASP A 32 -3.65 9.17 -3.91
C ASP A 32 -4.36 9.67 -5.18
N ASP A 33 -4.60 10.98 -5.22
CA ASP A 33 -5.05 11.64 -6.44
C ASP A 33 -3.89 11.66 -7.46
N ASP A 34 -4.18 11.22 -8.67
CA ASP A 34 -3.26 11.21 -9.80
C ASP A 34 -3.63 12.27 -10.85
N GLY A 35 -4.46 13.24 -10.46
CA GLY A 35 -4.93 14.32 -11.32
C GLY A 35 -5.92 13.82 -12.39
N GLY A 36 -6.70 12.77 -12.06
CA GLY A 36 -7.70 12.20 -12.97
C GLY A 36 -7.15 11.31 -14.09
N ARG A 37 -5.85 10.95 -14.06
CA ARG A 37 -5.24 10.07 -15.07
C ARG A 37 -5.83 8.66 -15.07
N THR A 38 -6.26 8.19 -13.91
CA THR A 38 -6.86 6.87 -13.74
C THR A 38 -8.28 7.02 -13.22
N GLY A 39 -9.26 6.40 -13.90
CA GLY A 39 -10.64 6.41 -13.44
C GLY A 39 -10.81 5.70 -12.07
N GLY A 40 -11.68 6.24 -11.21
CA GLY A 40 -11.88 5.72 -9.85
C GLY A 40 -12.21 4.23 -9.77
N SER A 41 -12.97 3.70 -10.74
CA SER A 41 -13.29 2.27 -10.83
C SER A 41 -12.04 1.39 -11.02
N VAL A 42 -11.07 1.88 -11.80
CA VAL A 42 -9.79 1.19 -12.02
C VAL A 42 -8.94 1.25 -10.75
N LYS A 43 -8.89 2.41 -10.09
CA LYS A 43 -8.18 2.56 -8.81
C LYS A 43 -8.71 1.57 -7.76
N LYS A 44 -10.05 1.50 -7.62
CA LYS A 44 -10.73 0.57 -6.72
C LYS A 44 -10.45 -0.89 -7.05
N ARG A 45 -10.51 -1.27 -8.33
CA ARG A 45 -10.18 -2.62 -8.80
C ARG A 45 -8.75 -2.99 -8.45
N MET A 46 -7.79 -2.13 -8.79
CA MET A 46 -6.36 -2.39 -8.52
C MET A 46 -6.07 -2.50 -7.02
N GLN A 47 -6.68 -1.64 -6.20
CA GLN A 47 -6.59 -1.73 -4.75
C GLN A 47 -7.10 -3.11 -4.26
N GLN A 48 -8.30 -3.52 -4.67
CA GLN A 48 -8.86 -4.82 -4.31
C GLN A 48 -7.98 -5.98 -4.77
N MET A 49 -7.45 -5.93 -5.99
CA MET A 49 -6.55 -6.97 -6.51
C MET A 49 -5.28 -7.11 -5.67
N PHE A 50 -4.68 -5.98 -5.26
CA PHE A 50 -3.52 -5.99 -4.37
C PHE A 50 -3.84 -6.63 -3.02
N PHE A 51 -4.91 -6.18 -2.35
CA PHE A 51 -5.30 -6.72 -1.03
C PHE A 51 -5.71 -8.19 -1.10
N ARG A 52 -6.22 -8.66 -2.23
CA ARG A 52 -6.50 -10.10 -2.48
C ARG A 52 -5.26 -10.91 -2.86
N GLY A 53 -4.08 -10.28 -2.94
CA GLY A 53 -2.82 -10.96 -3.25
C GLY A 53 -2.70 -11.39 -4.73
N ASP A 54 -3.38 -10.70 -5.64
CA ASP A 54 -3.32 -11.00 -7.07
C ASP A 54 -1.89 -10.81 -7.61
N ARG A 55 -1.37 -11.84 -8.28
CA ARG A 55 0.00 -11.87 -8.83
C ARG A 55 0.21 -10.93 -10.01
N LYS A 56 -0.86 -10.44 -10.63
CA LYS A 56 -0.80 -9.48 -11.75
C LYS A 56 -0.48 -8.05 -11.29
N ILE A 57 -0.58 -7.79 -9.99
CA ILE A 57 -0.24 -6.49 -9.41
C ILE A 57 1.15 -6.59 -8.78
N SER A 58 2.06 -5.77 -9.30
CA SER A 58 3.33 -5.50 -8.64
C SER A 58 3.18 -4.31 -7.71
N ALA A 59 3.85 -4.34 -6.56
CA ALA A 59 3.71 -3.34 -5.52
C ALA A 59 5.08 -2.96 -4.94
N GLU A 60 5.29 -1.67 -4.72
CA GLU A 60 6.57 -1.13 -4.26
C GLU A 60 6.34 -0.02 -3.23
N VAL A 61 7.09 -0.01 -2.13
CA VAL A 61 7.01 1.05 -1.12
C VAL A 61 7.52 2.37 -1.69
N VAL A 62 6.72 3.42 -1.55
CA VAL A 62 7.04 4.75 -2.09
C VAL A 62 7.72 5.60 -1.04
N PHE A 63 8.65 6.43 -1.46
CA PHE A 63 9.21 7.48 -0.62
C PHE A 63 8.15 8.57 -0.37
N ILE A 64 7.99 8.97 0.89
CA ILE A 64 7.12 10.07 1.29
C ILE A 64 8.02 11.27 1.57
N GLY A 65 7.94 12.29 0.72
CA GLY A 65 8.77 13.50 0.82
C GLY A 65 8.40 14.41 1.99
N SER A 66 7.13 14.38 2.42
CA SER A 66 6.66 15.14 3.58
C SER A 66 7.01 14.40 4.88
N GLU A 67 7.84 15.01 5.71
CA GLU A 67 8.21 14.43 7.01
C GLU A 67 7.01 14.29 7.95
N ALA A 68 6.10 15.27 7.94
CA ALA A 68 4.87 15.21 8.74
C ALA A 68 3.97 14.03 8.34
N GLU A 69 3.77 13.83 7.04
CA GLU A 69 2.98 12.71 6.51
C GLU A 69 3.65 11.35 6.81
N ARG A 70 4.97 11.29 6.63
CA ARG A 70 5.77 10.09 6.93
C ARG A 70 5.64 9.69 8.39
N ASP A 71 5.76 10.64 9.30
CA ASP A 71 5.69 10.39 10.74
C ASP A 71 4.27 10.02 11.18
N GLU A 72 3.25 10.64 10.59
CA GLU A 72 1.84 10.28 10.82
C GLU A 72 1.55 8.83 10.39
N LEU A 73 1.93 8.48 9.16
CA LEU A 73 1.72 7.14 8.64
C LEU A 73 2.49 6.10 9.45
N ARG A 74 3.73 6.41 9.84
CA ARG A 74 4.54 5.55 10.71
C ARG A 74 3.89 5.32 12.07
N ARG A 75 3.33 6.35 12.71
CA ARG A 75 2.60 6.20 13.99
C ARG A 75 1.36 5.32 13.84
N LYS A 76 0.72 5.34 12.66
CA LYS A 76 -0.45 4.51 12.34
C LYS A 76 -0.10 3.11 11.84
N GLY A 77 1.19 2.75 11.74
CA GLY A 77 1.63 1.48 11.15
C GLY A 77 1.37 1.35 9.65
N ARG A 78 1.24 2.48 8.95
CA ARG A 78 0.85 2.54 7.53
C ARG A 78 2.02 2.96 6.65
N VAL A 79 1.97 2.55 5.39
CA VAL A 79 2.94 2.93 4.35
C VAL A 79 2.23 3.23 3.05
N LYS A 80 2.83 4.09 2.22
CA LYS A 80 2.40 4.26 0.83
C LYS A 80 3.04 3.21 -0.06
N VAL A 81 2.23 2.63 -0.93
CA VAL A 81 2.62 1.57 -1.86
C VAL A 81 2.15 1.93 -3.26
N ARG A 82 3.07 1.96 -4.21
CA ARG A 82 2.80 2.13 -5.63
C ARG A 82 2.47 0.77 -6.23
N LEU A 83 1.25 0.64 -6.74
CA LEU A 83 0.78 -0.52 -7.47
C LEU A 83 0.98 -0.31 -8.96
N ARG A 84 1.39 -1.36 -9.67
CA ARG A 84 1.51 -1.38 -11.13
C ARG A 84 0.92 -2.67 -11.67
N GLU A 85 -0.06 -2.52 -12.56
CA GLU A 85 -0.68 -3.61 -13.33
C GLU A 85 0.07 -3.82 -14.65
N ALA A 86 -0.01 -5.04 -15.22
CA ALA A 86 0.59 -5.38 -16.51
C ALA A 86 0.14 -4.47 -17.67
N ALA A 87 -1.08 -3.94 -17.60
CA ALA A 87 -1.62 -2.98 -18.58
C ALA A 87 -0.94 -1.60 -18.53
N GLY A 88 -0.03 -1.36 -17.58
CA GLY A 88 0.71 -0.11 -17.45
C GLY A 88 0.08 0.90 -16.50
N THR A 89 -1.11 0.63 -15.96
CA THR A 89 -1.75 1.48 -14.96
C THR A 89 -0.96 1.48 -13.65
N ILE A 90 -0.77 2.67 -13.08
CA ILE A 90 -0.02 2.90 -11.85
C ILE A 90 -0.87 3.73 -10.91
N ILE A 91 -1.02 3.28 -9.66
CA ILE A 91 -1.69 4.04 -8.60
C ILE A 91 -0.87 3.95 -7.32
N THR A 92 -1.00 4.91 -6.42
CA THR A 92 -0.43 4.84 -5.07
C THR A 92 -1.56 4.64 -4.08
N ILE A 93 -1.41 3.70 -3.16
CA ILE A 93 -2.37 3.43 -2.09
C ILE A 93 -1.69 3.46 -0.72
N THR A 94 -2.49 3.63 0.33
CA THR A 94 -2.04 3.43 1.70
C THR A 94 -2.34 2.00 2.16
N ALA A 95 -1.34 1.30 2.70
CA ALA A 95 -1.46 -0.08 3.17
C ALA A 95 -0.88 -0.26 4.58
N ASP A 96 -1.26 -1.36 5.23
CA ASP A 96 -0.76 -1.73 6.57
C ASP A 96 0.64 -2.33 6.43
N ALA A 97 1.65 -1.74 7.06
CA ALA A 97 3.01 -2.23 7.04
C ALA A 97 3.12 -3.65 7.61
N HIS A 98 2.28 -4.00 8.60
CA HIS A 98 2.29 -5.32 9.24
C HIS A 98 1.74 -6.43 8.36
N ASN A 99 0.88 -6.08 7.40
CA ASN A 99 0.33 -7.03 6.44
C ASN A 99 1.17 -7.12 5.15
N LEU A 100 2.40 -6.59 5.16
CA LEU A 100 3.30 -6.59 4.01
C LEU A 100 4.57 -7.37 4.29
N LYS A 101 4.95 -8.21 3.32
CA LYS A 101 6.26 -8.87 3.27
C LYS A 101 7.01 -8.45 2.01
N LYS A 102 8.34 -8.57 2.04
CA LYS A 102 9.17 -8.42 0.84
C LYS A 102 8.76 -9.47 -0.20
N ALA A 103 8.61 -9.02 -1.45
CA ALA A 103 8.11 -9.80 -2.58
C ALA A 103 9.15 -10.78 -3.15
#